data_AF-A0A1F7U3J3-F1
#
_entry.id   AF-A0A1F7U3J3-F1
#
_cell.length_a   1.000
_cell.length_b   1.000
_cell.length_c   1.000
_cell.angle_alpha   90.00
_cell.angle_beta   90.00
_cell.angle_gamma   90.00
#
_symmetry.space_group_name_H-M   'P 1'
#
loop_
_entity.id
_entity.type
_entity.pdbx_description
1 polymer ?
#
loop_
_entity_poly.entity_id
_entity_poly.type
_entity_poly.pdbx_seq_one_letter_code
_entity_poly.pdbx_strand_id
1 'polypeptide(L)'
;MHPHVEQTLFFLSGYGKAVLDGQESAVVAGDAVVVTPGTRHNFINTGKEDWKVYTLYAPPNHIDGRLHKTKADADADTADEDFGQAIGG
;
A
#
# COMPACT_ATOMS: atom_id res chain seq x y z
N MET A 1 -2.15 -3.13 -7.70
CA MET A 1 -3.01 -2.16 -8.42
C MET A 1 -4.42 -2.54 -8.07
N HIS A 2 -5.18 -1.58 -7.53
CA HIS A 2 -6.56 -1.79 -7.13
C HIS A 2 -7.42 -0.85 -8.01
N PRO A 3 -8.44 -1.37 -8.73
CA PRO A 3 -9.16 -0.61 -9.74
C PRO A 3 -10.16 0.41 -9.20
N HIS A 4 -10.64 0.25 -7.96
CA HIS A 4 -11.74 1.04 -7.41
C HIS A 4 -11.40 1.76 -6.09
N VAL A 5 -10.23 1.47 -5.52
CA VAL A 5 -9.85 1.94 -4.20
C VAL A 5 -8.78 3.01 -4.31
N GLU A 6 -8.99 4.13 -3.62
CA GLU A 6 -7.93 5.09 -3.33
C GLU A 6 -7.12 4.59 -2.14
N GLN A 7 -5.79 4.63 -2.26
CA GLN A 7 -4.87 4.30 -1.19
C GLN A 7 -3.99 5.51 -0.88
N THR A 8 -4.02 5.97 0.37
CA THR A 8 -3.09 7.00 0.86
C THR A 8 -2.09 6.37 1.83
N LEU A 9 -0.80 6.53 1.56
CA LEU A 9 0.29 6.09 2.42
C LEU A 9 0.92 7.31 3.08
N PHE A 10 1.16 7.22 4.39
CA PHE A 10 1.96 8.19 5.12
C PHE A 10 3.18 7.51 5.74
N PHE A 11 4.35 8.11 5.53
CA PHE A 11 5.63 7.52 5.91
C PHE A 11 6.07 8.08 7.28
N LEU A 12 6.10 7.23 8.30
CA LEU A 12 6.42 7.61 9.67
C LEU A 12 7.93 7.65 9.95
N SER A 13 8.68 6.74 9.36
CA SER A 13 10.13 6.63 9.52
C SER A 13 10.75 5.88 8.36
N GLY A 14 12.05 6.08 8.10
CA GLY A 14 12.82 5.40 7.04
C GLY A 14 12.82 6.18 5.72
N TYR A 15 13.44 5.60 4.69
CA TYR A 15 13.53 6.17 3.35
C TYR A 15 13.39 5.09 2.27
N GLY A 16 12.74 5.44 1.18
CA GLY A 16 12.43 4.50 0.12
C GLY A 16 12.16 5.18 -1.20
N LYS A 17 11.60 4.41 -2.12
CA LYS A 17 11.06 4.91 -3.38
C LYS A 17 9.62 4.49 -3.58
N ALA A 18 8.80 5.43 -4.05
CA ALA A 18 7.49 5.17 -4.62
C ALA A 18 7.66 5.02 -6.14
N VAL A 19 7.05 4.00 -6.71
CA VAL A 19 7.00 3.79 -8.16
C VAL A 19 5.54 3.86 -8.58
N LEU A 20 5.13 4.93 -9.26
CA LEU A 20 3.75 5.15 -9.73
C LEU A 20 3.74 5.20 -11.26
N ASP A 21 3.03 4.28 -11.90
CA ASP A 21 2.98 4.10 -13.36
C ASP A 21 4.38 4.12 -14.02
N GLY A 22 5.35 3.52 -13.33
CA GLY A 22 6.74 3.42 -13.77
C GLY A 22 7.61 4.65 -13.46
N GLN A 23 7.05 5.73 -12.94
CA GLN A 23 7.81 6.89 -12.46
C GLN A 23 8.27 6.69 -11.03
N GLU A 24 9.57 6.87 -10.78
CA GLU A 24 10.16 6.74 -9.45
C GLU A 24 10.24 8.10 -8.75
N SER A 25 9.92 8.13 -7.46
CA SER A 25 10.10 9.29 -6.59
C SER A 25 10.66 8.85 -5.24
N ALA A 26 11.63 9.59 -4.73
CA ALA A 26 12.12 9.38 -3.37
C ALA A 26 11.03 9.77 -2.37
N VAL A 27 10.93 9.00 -1.29
CA VAL A 27 9.97 9.23 -0.19
C VAL A 27 10.68 9.07 1.14
N VAL A 28 10.43 10.01 2.05
CA VAL A 28 11.05 10.07 3.38
C VAL A 28 9.99 10.26 4.47
N ALA A 29 10.41 10.19 5.73
CA ALA A 29 9.52 10.43 6.86
C ALA A 29 8.83 11.80 6.76
N GLY A 30 7.50 11.82 6.94
CA GLY A 30 6.65 13.00 6.82
C GLY A 30 5.98 13.14 5.46
N ASP A 31 6.42 12.41 4.43
CA ASP A 31 5.77 12.43 3.12
C ASP A 31 4.43 11.69 3.14
N ALA A 32 3.53 12.10 2.24
CA ALA A 32 2.30 11.40 1.92
C ALA A 32 2.24 11.11 0.42
N VAL A 33 1.84 9.88 0.06
CA VAL A 33 1.58 9.49 -1.32
C VAL A 33 0.15 9.04 -1.46
N VAL A 34 -0.58 9.68 -2.38
CA VAL A 34 -1.95 9.30 -2.75
C VAL A 34 -1.90 8.51 -4.05
N VAL A 35 -2.41 7.29 -4.01
CA VAL A 35 -2.55 6.38 -5.15
C VAL A 35 -4.01 6.40 -5.56
N THR A 36 -4.27 6.98 -6.73
CA THR A 36 -5.61 6.98 -7.31
C THR A 36 -5.99 5.61 -7.87
N PRO A 37 -7.29 5.28 -7.95
CA PRO A 37 -7.75 4.01 -8.50
C PRO A 37 -7.16 3.73 -9.90
N GLY A 38 -6.73 2.49 -10.12
CA GLY A 38 -6.14 2.05 -11.39
C GLY A 38 -4.63 2.34 -11.56
N THR A 39 -4.02 3.15 -10.70
CA THR A 39 -2.57 3.42 -10.76
C THR A 39 -1.77 2.16 -10.39
N ARG A 40 -0.84 1.76 -11.26
CA ARG A 40 0.14 0.73 -10.91
C ARG A 40 1.16 1.33 -9.95
N HIS A 41 1.28 0.75 -8.77
CA HIS A 41 2.13 1.28 -7.73
C HIS A 41 2.99 0.19 -7.09
N ASN A 42 4.18 0.57 -6.63
CA ASN A 42 5.01 -0.23 -5.74
C ASN A 42 5.79 0.70 -4.80
N PHE A 43 6.01 0.25 -3.58
CA PHE A 43 6.76 0.98 -2.56
C PHE A 43 7.91 0.12 -2.09
N ILE A 44 9.14 0.61 -2.27
CA ILE A 44 10.35 -0.18 -2.03
C ILE A 44 11.17 0.51 -0.95
N ASN A 45 11.38 -0.17 0.18
CA ASN A 45 12.34 0.25 1.20
C ASN A 45 13.76 0.12 0.61
N THR A 46 14.45 1.25 0.46
CA THR A 46 15.86 1.29 0.00
C THR A 46 16.83 1.55 1.15
N GLY A 47 16.31 1.61 2.37
CA GLY A 47 17.06 1.83 3.59
C GLY A 47 17.59 0.59 4.27
N LYS A 48 18.32 0.83 5.36
CA LYS A 48 18.83 -0.23 6.26
C LYS A 48 17.95 -0.43 7.50
N GLU A 49 16.98 0.45 7.70
CA GLU A 49 16.07 0.45 8.85
C GLU A 49 14.66 0.05 8.40
N ASP A 50 13.83 -0.33 9.37
CA ASP A 50 12.43 -0.63 9.14
C ASP A 50 11.68 0.60 8.62
N TRP A 51 10.96 0.40 7.52
CA TRP A 51 10.13 1.43 6.92
C TRP A 51 8.73 1.36 7.50
N LYS A 52 8.37 2.32 8.35
CA LYS A 52 7.08 2.32 9.05
C LYS A 52 6.12 3.24 8.32
N VAL A 53 4.97 2.68 7.97
CA VAL A 53 3.91 3.38 7.25
C VAL A 53 2.57 3.10 7.90
N TYR A 54 1.63 4.03 7.76
CA TYR A 54 0.22 3.69 7.84
C TYR A 54 -0.42 3.96 6.49
N THR A 55 -1.44 3.17 6.18
CA THR A 55 -2.19 3.26 4.92
C THR A 55 -3.66 3.43 5.23
N LEU A 56 -4.31 4.29 4.47
CA LEU A 56 -5.75 4.51 4.48
C LEU A 56 -6.28 4.09 3.11
N TYR A 57 -7.33 3.28 3.13
CA TYR A 57 -8.02 2.83 1.92
C TYR A 57 -9.46 3.35 1.92
N ALA A 58 -9.89 3.91 0.80
CA ALA A 58 -11.26 4.37 0.60
C ALA A 58 -11.78 3.94 -0.79
N PRO A 59 -12.80 3.06 -0.87
CA PRO A 59 -13.41 2.27 0.22
C PRO A 59 -12.43 1.23 0.82
N PRO A 60 -12.79 0.50 1.90
CA PRO A 60 -11.90 -0.47 2.53
C PRO A 60 -11.35 -1.52 1.55
N ASN A 61 -10.05 -1.78 1.60
CA ASN A 61 -9.37 -2.78 0.76
C ASN A 61 -9.17 -4.13 1.47
N HIS A 62 -9.14 -4.15 2.81
CA HIS A 62 -8.86 -5.33 3.62
C HIS A 62 -10.00 -5.61 4.59
N ILE A 63 -10.18 -6.88 4.95
CA ILE A 63 -11.17 -7.33 5.93
C ILE A 63 -10.80 -6.76 7.31
N ASP A 64 -11.80 -6.27 8.04
CA ASP A 64 -11.59 -5.69 9.37
C ASP A 64 -10.94 -6.68 10.34
N GLY A 65 -10.00 -6.18 11.15
CA GLY A 65 -9.24 -6.98 12.12
C GLY A 65 -8.21 -7.94 11.52
N ARG A 66 -7.98 -7.93 10.20
CA ARG A 66 -6.99 -8.81 9.57
C ARG A 66 -5.56 -8.39 9.92
N LEU A 67 -4.71 -9.37 10.24
CA LEU A 67 -3.32 -9.15 10.60
C LEU A 67 -2.42 -10.09 9.80
N HIS A 68 -1.63 -9.53 8.89
CA HIS A 68 -0.53 -10.22 8.23
C HIS A 68 0.79 -9.79 8.87
N LYS A 69 1.49 -10.72 9.54
CA LYS A 69 2.76 -10.41 10.22
C LYS A 69 3.93 -10.36 9.24
N THR A 70 3.83 -11.13 8.16
CA THR A 70 4.86 -11.21 7.13
C THR A 70 4.23 -10.97 5.76
N LYS A 71 5.09 -10.58 4.80
CA LYS A 71 4.67 -10.48 3.40
C LYS A 71 4.12 -11.81 2.86
N ALA A 72 4.73 -12.94 3.24
CA ALA A 72 4.29 -14.26 2.80
C ALA A 72 2.88 -14.59 3.31
N ASP A 73 2.52 -14.15 4.52
CA ASP A 73 1.16 -14.33 5.06
C ASP A 73 0.13 -13.52 4.27
N ALA A 74 0.47 -12.28 3.91
CA ALA A 74 -0.39 -11.42 3.08
C ALA A 74 -0.57 -12.00 1.68
N ASP A 75 0.52 -12.41 1.02
CA ASP A 75 0.49 -12.98 -0.33
C ASP A 75 -0.30 -14.30 -0.40
N ALA A 76 -0.40 -15.04 0.71
CA ALA A 76 -1.15 -16.29 0.80
C ALA A 76 -2.66 -16.10 1.12
N ASP A 77 -3.09 -14.89 1.48
CA ASP A 77 -4.44 -14.62 1.97
C ASP A 77 -5.41 -14.19 0.86
N THR A 78 -5.80 -15.16 0.04
CA THR A 78 -6.65 -14.90 -1.13
C THR A 78 -8.00 -14.28 -0.77
N ALA A 79 -8.56 -14.60 0.40
CA ALA A 79 -9.87 -14.09 0.82
C ALA A 79 -9.86 -12.58 1.06
N ASP A 80 -8.75 -12.06 1.59
CA ASP A 80 -8.58 -10.63 1.86
C ASP A 80 -8.36 -9.84 0.55
N GLU A 81 -7.59 -10.40 -0.38
CA GLU A 81 -7.40 -9.84 -1.73
C GLU A 81 -8.71 -9.84 -2.54
N ASP A 82 -9.49 -10.92 -2.48
CA ASP A 82 -10.79 -11.02 -3.14
C ASP A 82 -11.79 -9.99 -2.59
N PHE A 83 -11.75 -9.72 -1.27
CA PHE A 83 -12.55 -8.66 -0.65
C PHE A 83 -12.21 -7.30 -1.26
N GLY A 84 -10.94 -6.91 -1.29
CA GLY A 84 -10.53 -5.61 -1.84
C GLY A 84 -10.91 -5.41 -3.31
N GLN A 85 -10.95 -6.48 -4.10
CA GLN A 85 -11.38 -6.42 -5.51
C GLN A 85 -12.90 -6.30 -5.68
N ALA A 86 -13.68 -6.85 -4.76
CA ALA A 86 -15.14 -6.84 -4.81
C ALA A 86 -15.75 -5.51 -4.34
N ILE A 87 -15.04 -4.76 -3.50
CA ILE A 87 -15.52 -3.48 -2.96
C ILE A 87 -15.35 -2.38 -4.03
N GLY A 88 -16.45 -1.75 -4.42
CA GLY A 88 -16.48 -0.67 -5.43
C GLY A 88 -17.08 -1.05 -6.80
N GLY A 89 -17.65 -2.26 -6.93
CA GLY A 89 -18.55 -2.66 -8.02
C GLY A 89 -20.03 -2.42 -7.71
#